data_AF-A0A7Z8PCC3-F1
#
_entry.id   AF-A0A7Z8PCC3-F1
#
_cell.length_a   1.000
_cell.length_b   1.000
_cell.length_c   1.000
_cell.angle_alpha   90.00
_cell.angle_beta   90.00
_cell.angle_gamma   90.00
#
_symmetry.space_group_name_H-M   'P 1'
#
loop_
_entity.id
_entity.type
_entity.pdbx_description
1 polymer ?
#
loop_
_entity_poly.entity_id
_entity_poly.type
_entity_poly.pdbx_seq_one_letter_code
_entity_poly.pdbx_strand_id
1 'polypeptide(L)'
;GVGESVAVKLLPRRLCADAEHLQRFVRETKALAQLEDEHFTHFISSGQVDNRPYLVMELVRGVSLKERLLQQGALRQREAVTLLMQLSGALIKAEDMRVVHRDIKPANILIAPPRPGKNEIFCAKICDFGLVKFLQDRAESLGVDEALTVSGIALGTPHYMSPEQATGERSIDHRSDMYSLAASIYHAMMGRTLFSGKTSAVIMYKQVTAAIDVEPLRERGCGPDLVALLRDMLHKEPHERPASWRDVYARSLAIMDELPIPEESDSGGEISLDPHSAPHRRIDTAVAPSPVPGMSQEIYYGRQRSLGLLLIIAFAAVVFLAAMISLLYPAGVSHRALVAGPQTLPAILEAVAESGSAQIIRLRPGIYEQAWHLGPAHAGLQVLADGPGVQLESRGQPVFMLEAGAQDIVIRGPLRISGGSGSALRIEPGASLTFDQVNWEGSGVLSVIGGSLTIHDSQIHAAIEVREGGRLRVNSSHLRHAQAPLHADQATVLLQQSRISGIDADVEDPVVLRRSSLRLQGVEIAADQASTALITQHCTWVEIREVSLRARHTAWMSDESSVGVLDRTRLQAGMIGLNWRGARDPGWTWRAIEVRAPRSSSGVDLETDPDGGPSQTMFEGLPE
;
A
#
# COMPACT_ATOMS: atom_id res chain seq x y z
N GLY A 1 37.15 -14.94 -25.59
CA GLY A 1 36.77 -13.82 -24.72
C GLY A 1 37.58 -13.94 -23.45
N VAL A 2 38.13 -12.82 -22.95
CA VAL A 2 38.92 -12.76 -21.72
C VAL A 2 38.05 -13.29 -20.55
N GLY A 3 38.58 -14.23 -19.77
CA GLY A 3 37.84 -15.09 -18.85
C GLY A 3 37.49 -14.47 -17.50
N GLU A 4 36.62 -13.47 -17.47
CA GLU A 4 36.11 -12.89 -16.22
C GLU A 4 34.86 -13.63 -15.73
N SER A 5 34.80 -13.90 -14.41
CA SER A 5 33.64 -14.52 -13.77
C SER A 5 32.47 -13.55 -13.70
N VAL A 6 31.27 -14.04 -14.00
CA VAL A 6 30.02 -13.26 -14.02
C VAL A 6 28.93 -13.93 -13.19
N ALA A 7 27.95 -13.16 -12.74
CA ALA A 7 26.74 -13.68 -12.12
C ALA A 7 25.63 -13.81 -13.19
N VAL A 8 24.95 -14.95 -13.22
CA VAL A 8 23.87 -15.22 -14.17
C VAL A 8 22.57 -15.50 -13.44
N LYS A 9 21.59 -14.59 -13.55
CA LYS A 9 20.27 -14.70 -12.93
C LYS A 9 19.27 -15.29 -13.93
N LEU A 10 18.79 -16.50 -13.67
CA LEU A 10 17.80 -17.21 -14.48
C LEU A 10 16.37 -16.94 -13.98
N LEU A 11 15.52 -16.30 -14.78
CA LEU A 11 14.14 -15.98 -14.35
C LEU A 11 13.27 -17.24 -14.22
N PRO A 12 12.40 -17.37 -13.20
CA PRO A 12 11.50 -18.52 -13.06
C PRO A 12 10.69 -18.82 -14.34
N ARG A 13 10.57 -20.11 -14.71
CA ARG A 13 9.83 -20.55 -15.92
C ARG A 13 8.39 -20.03 -16.00
N ARG A 14 7.73 -19.86 -14.85
CA ARG A 14 6.36 -19.30 -14.77
C ARG A 14 6.23 -17.86 -15.31
N LEU A 15 7.33 -17.11 -15.36
CA LEU A 15 7.38 -15.75 -15.93
C LEU A 15 7.72 -15.74 -17.43
N CYS A 16 7.95 -16.92 -18.02
CA CYS A 16 8.40 -17.10 -19.40
C CYS A 16 7.29 -17.48 -20.38
N ALA A 17 6.02 -17.51 -19.93
CA ALA A 17 4.88 -18.04 -20.70
C ALA A 17 4.38 -17.09 -21.81
N ASP A 18 4.83 -15.83 -21.82
CA ASP A 18 4.37 -14.79 -22.72
C ASP A 18 5.55 -14.11 -23.43
N ALA A 19 5.52 -14.12 -24.76
CA ALA A 19 6.55 -13.52 -25.60
C ALA A 19 6.59 -11.98 -25.48
N GLU A 20 5.48 -11.33 -25.13
CA GLU A 20 5.43 -9.88 -24.91
C GLU A 20 6.18 -9.47 -23.63
N HIS A 21 5.99 -10.23 -22.54
CA HIS A 21 6.74 -10.05 -21.29
C HIS A 21 8.25 -10.21 -21.49
N LEU A 22 8.65 -11.13 -22.38
CA LEU A 22 10.05 -11.39 -22.71
C LEU A 22 10.70 -10.24 -23.48
N GLN A 23 10.04 -9.71 -24.51
CA GLN A 23 10.56 -8.58 -25.28
C GLN A 23 10.63 -7.29 -24.46
N ARG A 24 9.67 -7.08 -23.56
CA ARG A 24 9.63 -5.92 -22.66
C ARG A 24 10.72 -5.99 -21.60
N PHE A 25 10.89 -7.16 -20.98
CA PHE A 25 12.01 -7.45 -20.07
C PHE A 25 13.35 -7.08 -20.70
N VAL A 26 13.61 -7.46 -21.95
CA VAL A 26 14.84 -7.11 -22.66
C VAL A 26 14.98 -5.60 -22.90
N ARG A 27 13.89 -4.88 -23.22
CA ARG A 27 13.92 -3.41 -23.41
C ARG A 27 14.17 -2.65 -22.11
N GLU A 28 13.56 -3.07 -21.01
CA GLU A 28 13.67 -2.40 -19.71
C GLU A 28 14.99 -2.71 -19.01
N THR A 29 15.51 -3.92 -19.21
CA THR A 29 16.87 -4.26 -18.80
C THR A 29 17.91 -3.36 -19.49
N LYS A 30 17.68 -2.96 -20.75
CA LYS A 30 18.55 -1.99 -21.44
C LYS A 30 18.46 -0.58 -20.87
N ALA A 31 17.32 -0.18 -20.30
CA ALA A 31 17.20 1.10 -19.60
C ALA A 31 17.99 1.08 -18.27
N LEU A 32 17.93 -0.04 -17.54
CA LEU A 32 18.75 -0.25 -16.34
C LEU A 32 20.27 -0.28 -16.64
N ALA A 33 20.67 -0.75 -17.83
CA ALA A 33 22.06 -0.72 -18.27
C ALA A 33 22.67 0.69 -18.32
N GLN A 34 21.83 1.74 -18.45
CA GLN A 34 22.30 3.14 -18.46
C GLN A 34 22.60 3.67 -17.03
N LEU A 35 22.17 2.95 -15.99
CA LEU A 35 22.38 3.30 -14.60
C LEU A 35 23.76 2.81 -14.12
N GLU A 36 24.82 3.32 -14.73
CA GLU A 36 26.20 2.98 -14.38
C GLU A 36 26.66 3.76 -13.15
N ASP A 37 26.71 3.12 -11.99
CA ASP A 37 27.28 3.70 -10.78
C ASP A 37 28.10 2.64 -10.04
N GLU A 38 29.13 3.06 -9.31
CA GLU A 38 29.98 2.18 -8.53
C GLU A 38 29.24 1.46 -7.39
N HIS A 39 28.15 2.04 -6.89
CA HIS A 39 27.28 1.45 -5.88
C HIS A 39 26.01 0.80 -6.46
N PHE A 40 25.97 0.59 -7.78
CA PHE A 40 25.06 -0.35 -8.42
C PHE A 40 25.82 -1.58 -8.95
N THR A 41 25.12 -2.71 -9.04
CA THR A 41 25.66 -3.90 -9.71
C THR A 41 25.62 -3.67 -11.21
N HIS A 42 26.77 -3.76 -11.89
CA HIS A 42 26.81 -3.50 -13.31
C HIS A 42 26.08 -4.59 -14.11
N PHE A 43 25.18 -4.16 -14.99
CA PHE A 43 24.51 -5.04 -15.94
C PHE A 43 25.39 -5.23 -17.18
N ILE A 44 25.67 -6.47 -17.56
CA ILE A 44 26.58 -6.80 -18.66
C ILE A 44 25.78 -7.10 -19.93
N SER A 45 24.85 -8.06 -19.85
CA SER A 45 24.05 -8.49 -21.01
C SER A 45 22.85 -9.32 -20.58
N SER A 46 21.93 -9.57 -21.50
CA SER A 46 20.80 -10.48 -21.30
C SER A 46 20.66 -11.41 -22.50
N GLY A 47 19.99 -12.53 -22.28
CA GLY A 47 19.75 -13.50 -23.34
C GLY A 47 18.65 -14.49 -22.96
N GLN A 48 18.53 -15.54 -23.76
CA GLN A 48 17.54 -16.60 -23.59
C GLN A 48 18.20 -17.96 -23.77
N VAL A 49 17.88 -18.90 -22.88
CA VAL A 49 18.29 -20.32 -22.97
C VAL A 49 17.09 -21.19 -22.65
N ASP A 50 16.76 -22.18 -23.48
CA ASP A 50 15.57 -23.04 -23.31
C ASP A 50 14.26 -22.25 -23.07
N ASN A 51 14.05 -21.18 -23.86
CA ASN A 51 12.96 -20.21 -23.70
C ASN A 51 12.91 -19.47 -22.35
N ARG A 52 13.96 -19.55 -21.55
CA ARG A 52 14.09 -18.90 -20.24
C ARG A 52 15.01 -17.67 -20.34
N PRO A 53 14.53 -16.47 -19.98
CA PRO A 53 15.39 -15.29 -19.93
C PRO A 53 16.45 -15.42 -18.84
N TYR A 54 17.64 -14.91 -19.14
CA TYR A 54 18.69 -14.72 -18.16
C TYR A 54 19.30 -13.33 -18.25
N LEU A 55 19.81 -12.87 -17.11
CA LEU A 55 20.60 -11.65 -16.98
C LEU A 55 22.03 -12.04 -16.61
N VAL A 56 22.99 -11.43 -17.29
CA VAL A 56 24.41 -11.48 -16.96
C VAL A 56 24.78 -10.15 -16.32
N MET A 57 25.34 -10.23 -15.13
CA MET A 57 25.71 -9.07 -14.31
C MET A 57 27.08 -9.28 -13.70
N GLU A 58 27.66 -8.17 -13.22
CA GLU A 58 28.87 -8.18 -12.41
C GLU A 58 28.77 -9.22 -11.29
N LEU A 59 29.79 -10.07 -11.18
CA LEU A 59 29.95 -10.91 -10.00
C LEU A 59 30.62 -10.10 -8.89
N VAL A 60 29.82 -9.50 -8.04
CA VAL A 60 30.33 -8.78 -6.86
C VAL A 60 30.94 -9.77 -5.88
N ARG A 61 32.24 -9.62 -5.61
CA ARG A 61 32.97 -10.43 -4.63
C ARG A 61 32.67 -9.94 -3.22
N GLY A 62 31.55 -10.35 -2.66
CA GLY A 62 31.07 -9.93 -1.35
C GLY A 62 29.92 -10.80 -0.86
N VAL A 63 29.27 -10.37 0.23
CA VAL A 63 28.07 -11.01 0.78
C VAL A 63 26.93 -10.00 0.84
N SER A 64 25.69 -10.48 0.87
CA SER A 64 24.56 -9.58 1.14
C SER A 64 24.64 -9.01 2.56
N LEU A 65 24.08 -7.82 2.78
CA LEU A 65 23.95 -7.22 4.11
C LEU A 65 23.17 -8.17 5.03
N LYS A 66 22.17 -8.89 4.51
CA LYS A 66 21.48 -9.95 5.25
C LYS A 66 22.44 -11.03 5.77
N GLU A 67 23.31 -11.56 4.92
CA GLU A 67 24.30 -12.57 5.32
C GLU A 67 25.32 -12.00 6.29
N ARG A 68 25.79 -10.77 6.05
CA ARG A 68 26.67 -10.04 6.97
C ARG A 68 26.06 -9.87 8.36
N LEU A 69 24.76 -9.57 8.45
CA LEU A 69 24.05 -9.45 9.72
C LEU A 69 23.90 -10.81 10.43
N LEU A 70 23.69 -11.88 9.67
CA LEU A 70 23.65 -13.24 10.22
C LEU A 70 25.01 -13.69 10.77
N GLN A 71 26.10 -13.30 10.10
CA GLN A 71 27.45 -13.74 10.45
C GLN A 71 28.09 -12.93 11.57
N GLN A 72 27.93 -11.61 11.57
CA GLN A 72 28.65 -10.72 12.51
C GLN A 72 27.71 -9.80 13.31
N GLY A 73 26.39 -10.00 13.20
CA GLY A 73 25.40 -9.27 13.99
C GLY A 73 25.21 -7.83 13.53
N ALA A 74 24.57 -7.05 14.41
CA ALA A 74 24.14 -5.68 14.17
C ALA A 74 25.29 -4.71 13.85
N LEU A 75 25.02 -3.75 12.98
CA LEU A 75 25.97 -2.70 12.58
C LEU A 75 26.20 -1.66 13.70
N ARG A 76 27.42 -1.12 13.70
CA ARG A 76 27.79 0.10 14.41
C ARG A 76 27.37 1.34 13.62
N GLN A 77 27.29 2.49 14.29
CA GLN A 77 26.90 3.76 13.67
C GLN A 77 27.73 4.11 12.43
N ARG A 78 29.07 4.00 12.50
CA ARG A 78 29.94 4.29 11.35
C ARG A 78 29.64 3.41 10.12
N GLU A 79 29.34 2.14 10.33
CA GLU A 79 28.93 1.22 9.24
C GLU A 79 27.58 1.64 8.64
N ALA A 80 26.59 1.97 9.47
CA ALA A 80 25.28 2.41 9.02
C ALA A 80 25.33 3.73 8.24
N VAL A 81 26.12 4.71 8.69
CA VAL A 81 26.30 5.99 8.00
C VAL A 81 27.08 5.79 6.69
N THR A 82 28.04 4.87 6.65
CA THR A 82 28.75 4.51 5.41
C THR A 82 27.78 3.97 4.36
N LEU A 83 26.85 3.09 4.77
CA LEU A 83 25.78 2.60 3.88
C LEU A 83 24.89 3.74 3.38
N LEU A 84 24.40 4.59 4.28
CA LEU A 84 23.54 5.71 3.89
C LEU A 84 24.25 6.62 2.88
N MET A 85 25.50 7.00 3.14
CA MET A 85 26.29 7.85 2.26
C MET A 85 26.50 7.21 0.89
N GLN A 86 27.04 5.99 0.82
CA GLN A 86 27.34 5.32 -0.45
C GLN A 86 26.07 5.09 -1.29
N LEU A 87 25.00 4.59 -0.65
CA LEU A 87 23.78 4.21 -1.37
C LEU A 87 22.93 5.42 -1.75
N SER A 88 22.81 6.44 -0.89
CA SER A 88 22.11 7.68 -1.26
C SER A 88 22.83 8.41 -2.40
N GLY A 89 24.17 8.40 -2.42
CA GLY A 89 24.96 8.95 -3.53
C GLY A 89 24.59 8.34 -4.88
N ALA A 90 24.48 7.02 -4.96
CA ALA A 90 24.04 6.34 -6.18
C ALA A 90 22.56 6.53 -6.50
N LEU A 91 21.70 6.59 -5.47
CA LEU A 91 20.26 6.80 -5.66
C LEU A 91 19.91 8.22 -6.16
N ILE A 92 20.80 9.21 -6.01
CA ILE A 92 20.68 10.49 -6.72
C ILE A 92 20.65 10.27 -8.24
N LYS A 93 21.51 9.40 -8.77
CA LYS A 93 21.55 9.10 -10.20
C LYS A 93 20.27 8.39 -10.65
N ALA A 94 19.75 7.48 -9.84
CA ALA A 94 18.47 6.82 -10.11
C ALA A 94 17.30 7.82 -10.11
N GLU A 95 17.26 8.74 -9.15
CA GLU A 95 16.27 9.83 -9.08
C GLU A 95 16.33 10.74 -10.32
N ASP A 96 17.52 11.17 -10.73
CA ASP A 96 17.72 12.01 -11.92
C ASP A 96 17.24 11.31 -13.21
N MET A 97 17.38 9.98 -13.26
CA MET A 97 16.87 9.14 -14.36
C MET A 97 15.39 8.74 -14.18
N ARG A 98 14.73 9.17 -13.10
CA ARG A 98 13.35 8.81 -12.72
C ARG A 98 13.14 7.30 -12.59
N VAL A 99 14.17 6.59 -12.13
CA VAL A 99 14.14 5.14 -11.87
C VAL A 99 13.97 4.92 -10.36
N VAL A 100 12.99 4.08 -10.01
CA VAL A 100 12.72 3.66 -8.62
C VAL A 100 13.00 2.17 -8.49
N HIS A 101 13.76 1.77 -7.48
CA HIS A 101 14.21 0.40 -7.24
C HIS A 101 13.09 -0.51 -6.71
N ARG A 102 12.31 -0.04 -5.73
CA ARG A 102 11.10 -0.66 -5.14
C ARG A 102 11.28 -1.96 -4.34
N ASP A 103 12.48 -2.53 -4.33
CA ASP A 103 12.79 -3.72 -3.50
C ASP A 103 14.12 -3.53 -2.73
N ILE A 104 14.36 -2.34 -2.17
CA ILE A 104 15.54 -2.12 -1.32
C ILE A 104 15.35 -2.86 0.01
N LYS A 105 16.28 -3.78 0.31
CA LYS A 105 16.30 -4.60 1.53
C LYS A 105 17.70 -5.16 1.77
N PRO A 106 18.03 -5.66 2.98
CA PRO A 106 19.35 -6.22 3.28
C PRO A 106 19.78 -7.37 2.36
N ALA A 107 18.85 -8.11 1.75
CA ALA A 107 19.19 -9.16 0.79
C ALA A 107 19.65 -8.62 -0.58
N ASN A 108 19.29 -7.38 -0.91
CA ASN A 108 19.60 -6.73 -2.20
C ASN A 108 20.68 -5.62 -2.05
N ILE A 109 21.33 -5.56 -0.88
CA ILE A 109 22.49 -4.69 -0.63
C ILE A 109 23.68 -5.61 -0.45
N LEU A 110 24.67 -5.52 -1.33
CA LEU A 110 25.89 -6.31 -1.29
C LEU A 110 27.00 -5.51 -0.61
N ILE A 111 27.77 -6.18 0.24
CA ILE A 111 28.93 -5.63 0.96
C ILE A 111 30.17 -6.30 0.38
N ALA A 112 30.92 -5.54 -0.43
CA ALA A 112 32.18 -5.94 -1.01
C ALA A 112 33.36 -5.36 -0.20
N PRO A 113 34.57 -5.93 -0.34
CA PRO A 113 35.78 -5.36 0.25
C PRO A 113 35.97 -3.88 -0.10
N PRO A 114 36.64 -3.11 0.79
CA PRO A 114 37.07 -1.74 0.48
C PRO A 114 37.78 -1.67 -0.85
N ARG A 115 37.50 -0.61 -1.62
CA ARG A 115 38.18 -0.42 -2.89
C ARG A 115 39.58 0.15 -2.67
N PRO A 116 40.60 -0.36 -3.40
CA PRO A 116 41.94 0.19 -3.34
C PRO A 116 41.96 1.69 -3.59
N GLY A 117 42.65 2.44 -2.72
CA GLY A 117 42.81 3.89 -2.85
C GLY A 117 41.59 4.73 -2.44
N LYS A 118 40.51 4.12 -1.92
CA LYS A 118 39.39 4.84 -1.31
C LYS A 118 39.40 4.69 0.21
N ASN A 119 39.11 5.77 0.92
CA ASN A 119 38.97 5.77 2.38
C ASN A 119 37.56 5.30 2.77
N GLU A 120 37.29 4.00 2.64
CA GLU A 120 36.02 3.38 2.97
C GLU A 120 36.24 2.05 3.71
N ILE A 121 35.33 1.68 4.62
CA ILE A 121 35.42 0.43 5.41
C ILE A 121 34.85 -0.79 4.68
N PHE A 122 34.06 -0.56 3.63
CA PHE A 122 33.57 -1.54 2.66
C PHE A 122 32.98 -0.78 1.47
N CYS A 123 32.71 -1.50 0.38
CA CYS A 123 31.96 -0.98 -0.77
C CYS A 123 30.55 -1.58 -0.78
N ALA A 124 29.53 -0.77 -0.56
CA ALA A 124 28.14 -1.19 -0.66
C ALA A 124 27.63 -1.06 -2.11
N LYS A 125 26.89 -2.06 -2.58
CA LYS A 125 26.26 -2.05 -3.91
C LYS A 125 24.80 -2.47 -3.79
N ILE A 126 23.89 -1.75 -4.42
CA ILE A 126 22.51 -2.21 -4.63
C ILE A 126 22.51 -3.17 -5.83
N CYS A 127 21.87 -4.33 -5.65
CA CYS A 127 21.63 -5.30 -6.70
C CYS A 127 20.13 -5.50 -6.90
N ASP A 128 19.76 -6.17 -8.00
CA ASP A 128 18.38 -6.57 -8.26
C ASP A 128 17.36 -5.41 -8.34
N PHE A 129 17.64 -4.40 -9.18
CA PHE A 129 16.64 -3.42 -9.59
C PHE A 129 15.35 -4.13 -9.97
N GLY A 130 14.28 -3.80 -9.25
CA GLY A 130 13.04 -4.56 -9.16
C GLY A 130 12.47 -4.99 -10.51
N LEU A 131 12.86 -6.18 -10.96
CA LEU A 131 12.28 -6.92 -12.07
C LEU A 131 10.76 -7.19 -11.89
N VAL A 132 10.27 -6.98 -10.68
CA VAL A 132 8.91 -7.29 -10.25
C VAL A 132 7.91 -6.25 -10.76
N LYS A 133 8.25 -4.96 -10.83
CA LYS A 133 7.28 -3.97 -11.33
C LYS A 133 7.14 -3.94 -12.85
N PHE A 134 8.18 -4.33 -13.57
CA PHE A 134 8.12 -4.50 -15.03
C PHE A 134 7.10 -5.56 -15.48
N LEU A 135 6.87 -6.57 -14.65
CA LEU A 135 5.83 -7.59 -14.86
C LEU A 135 4.45 -7.17 -14.31
N GLN A 136 4.41 -6.21 -13.39
CA GLN A 136 3.19 -5.77 -12.69
C GLN A 136 2.52 -4.58 -13.40
N ASP A 137 3.31 -3.62 -13.91
CA ASP A 137 2.82 -2.44 -14.64
C ASP A 137 2.07 -2.79 -15.94
N ARG A 138 2.21 -4.02 -16.46
CA ARG A 138 1.52 -4.45 -17.69
C ARG A 138 0.65 -5.70 -17.65
N ALA A 139 0.69 -6.51 -16.58
CA ALA A 139 -0.43 -7.44 -16.31
C ALA A 139 -1.76 -6.66 -16.18
N GLU A 140 -1.69 -5.45 -15.63
CA GLU A 140 -2.82 -4.52 -15.48
C GLU A 140 -3.19 -3.79 -16.79
N SER A 141 -2.23 -3.56 -17.70
CA SER A 141 -2.51 -2.94 -19.02
C SER A 141 -3.25 -3.86 -20.01
N LEU A 142 -3.31 -5.16 -19.71
CA LEU A 142 -3.94 -6.20 -20.53
C LEU A 142 -5.29 -6.66 -19.96
N GLY A 143 -5.78 -6.02 -18.89
CA GLY A 143 -7.06 -6.37 -18.26
C GLY A 143 -7.09 -7.76 -17.64
N VAL A 144 -5.94 -8.28 -17.20
CA VAL A 144 -5.85 -9.54 -16.46
C VAL A 144 -5.87 -9.21 -14.97
N ASP A 145 -7.06 -8.96 -14.43
CA ASP A 145 -7.27 -8.45 -13.07
C ASP A 145 -7.12 -9.50 -11.93
N GLU A 146 -6.80 -10.77 -12.20
CA GLU A 146 -6.98 -11.82 -11.17
C GLU A 146 -5.81 -12.78 -10.88
N ALA A 147 -4.61 -12.62 -11.46
CA ALA A 147 -3.58 -13.68 -11.35
C ALA A 147 -2.31 -13.40 -10.52
N LEU A 148 -2.07 -12.18 -10.03
CA LEU A 148 -0.79 -11.85 -9.38
C LEU A 148 -0.83 -11.79 -7.84
N THR A 149 -2.00 -11.64 -7.23
CA THR A 149 -2.19 -11.78 -5.77
C THR A 149 -2.53 -13.21 -5.33
N VAL A 150 -2.92 -14.10 -6.25
CA VAL A 150 -3.37 -15.48 -5.95
C VAL A 150 -2.28 -16.54 -6.16
N SER A 151 -1.17 -16.23 -6.84
CA SER A 151 -0.19 -17.25 -7.28
C SER A 151 1.14 -17.31 -6.50
N GLY A 152 1.27 -16.63 -5.35
CA GLY A 152 2.51 -16.69 -4.56
C GLY A 152 3.73 -16.25 -5.39
N ILE A 153 3.53 -15.31 -6.31
CA ILE A 153 4.60 -14.59 -7.00
C ILE A 153 5.07 -13.52 -6.02
N ALA A 154 6.37 -13.49 -5.75
CA ALA A 154 6.95 -12.86 -4.58
C ALA A 154 6.74 -11.33 -4.57
N LEU A 155 5.62 -10.87 -4.01
CA LEU A 155 5.58 -9.62 -3.25
C LEU A 155 6.73 -9.70 -2.26
N GLY A 156 7.63 -8.71 -2.27
CA GLY A 156 8.88 -8.73 -1.54
C GLY A 156 8.72 -9.02 -0.04
N THR A 157 9.83 -9.06 0.68
CA THR A 157 9.79 -9.23 2.14
C THR A 157 9.11 -7.99 2.75
N PRO A 158 7.87 -8.10 3.31
CA PRO A 158 7.02 -6.94 3.65
C PRO A 158 7.62 -6.04 4.75
N HIS A 159 8.67 -6.51 5.42
CA HIS A 159 9.36 -5.80 6.49
C HIS A 159 10.07 -4.50 6.07
N TYR A 160 10.29 -4.26 4.77
CA TYR A 160 10.98 -3.07 4.26
C TYR A 160 10.14 -2.29 3.23
N MET A 161 8.90 -2.73 3.00
CA MET A 161 7.99 -2.11 2.05
C MET A 161 7.53 -0.75 2.61
N SER A 162 7.52 0.28 1.77
CA SER A 162 6.98 1.58 2.17
C SER A 162 5.45 1.54 2.33
N PRO A 163 4.84 2.47 3.09
CA PRO A 163 3.39 2.54 3.26
C PRO A 163 2.65 2.55 1.91
N GLU A 164 3.07 3.38 0.97
CA GLU A 164 2.48 3.51 -0.36
C GLU A 164 2.67 2.25 -1.23
N GLN A 165 3.74 1.47 -1.02
CA GLN A 165 3.88 0.17 -1.64
C GLN A 165 2.97 -0.89 -1.00
N ALA A 166 2.78 -0.81 0.32
CA ALA A 166 1.94 -1.73 1.08
C ALA A 166 0.44 -1.51 0.82
N THR A 167 0.03 -0.28 0.47
CA THR A 167 -1.32 0.08 0.03
C THR A 167 -1.56 -0.16 -1.46
N GLY A 168 -0.50 -0.43 -2.25
CA GLY A 168 -0.61 -0.62 -3.69
C GLY A 168 -0.81 0.68 -4.48
N GLU A 169 -0.32 1.82 -3.98
CA GLU A 169 -0.42 3.09 -4.68
C GLU A 169 0.27 3.07 -6.04
N ARG A 170 -0.37 3.73 -7.02
CA ARG A 170 0.12 3.77 -8.40
C ARG A 170 1.32 4.70 -8.56
N SER A 171 1.27 5.87 -7.93
CA SER A 171 2.34 6.87 -7.95
C SER A 171 3.34 6.61 -6.82
N ILE A 172 4.30 5.73 -7.11
CA ILE A 172 5.48 5.49 -6.25
C ILE A 172 6.67 6.19 -6.91
N ASP A 173 7.24 7.16 -6.19
CA ASP A 173 8.46 7.88 -6.57
C ASP A 173 9.68 7.38 -5.76
N HIS A 174 10.81 8.09 -5.88
CA HIS A 174 12.08 7.76 -5.21
C HIS A 174 11.98 7.80 -3.68
N ARG A 175 10.96 8.44 -3.10
CA ARG A 175 10.79 8.51 -1.65
C ARG A 175 10.32 7.18 -1.06
N SER A 176 9.78 6.27 -1.86
CA SER A 176 9.56 4.88 -1.42
C SER A 176 10.86 4.15 -1.14
N ASP A 177 11.86 4.32 -2.01
CA ASP A 177 13.19 3.75 -1.81
C ASP A 177 13.87 4.35 -0.57
N MET A 178 13.62 5.63 -0.24
CA MET A 178 14.09 6.25 0.99
C MET A 178 13.57 5.54 2.23
N TYR A 179 12.27 5.27 2.27
CA TYR A 179 11.66 4.51 3.36
C TYR A 179 12.28 3.11 3.48
N SER A 180 12.36 2.38 2.37
CA SER A 180 12.90 1.03 2.34
C SER A 180 14.36 0.95 2.77
N LEU A 181 15.18 1.93 2.36
CA LEU A 181 16.56 2.04 2.81
C LEU A 181 16.63 2.31 4.32
N ALA A 182 15.86 3.28 4.84
CA ALA A 182 15.87 3.59 6.27
C ALA A 182 15.38 2.41 7.12
N ALA A 183 14.35 1.68 6.68
CA ALA A 183 13.88 0.46 7.34
C ALA A 183 14.96 -0.64 7.33
N SER A 184 15.74 -0.75 6.25
CA SER A 184 16.86 -1.68 6.14
C SER A 184 18.00 -1.32 7.08
N ILE A 185 18.35 -0.03 7.17
CA ILE A 185 19.38 0.46 8.09
C ILE A 185 18.96 0.30 9.54
N TYR A 186 17.71 0.65 9.88
CA TYR A 186 17.15 0.40 11.21
C TYR A 186 17.28 -1.08 11.59
N HIS A 187 16.89 -2.00 10.69
CA HIS A 187 17.03 -3.43 10.96
C HIS A 187 18.51 -3.83 11.13
N ALA A 188 19.39 -3.35 10.27
CA ALA A 188 20.81 -3.65 10.34
C ALA A 188 21.44 -3.19 11.66
N MET A 189 20.99 -2.06 12.21
CA MET A 189 21.46 -1.57 13.50
C MET A 189 20.76 -2.28 14.68
N MET A 190 19.45 -2.48 14.64
CA MET A 190 18.74 -3.02 15.80
C MET A 190 18.78 -4.56 15.89
N GLY A 191 19.14 -5.25 14.80
CA GLY A 191 19.02 -6.71 14.69
C GLY A 191 17.57 -7.21 14.63
N ARG A 192 16.60 -6.30 14.61
CA ARG A 192 15.16 -6.55 14.46
C ARG A 192 14.52 -5.52 13.52
N THR A 193 13.50 -5.91 12.78
CA THR A 193 12.76 -5.03 11.86
C THR A 193 11.88 -4.03 12.61
N LEU A 194 11.48 -2.93 11.95
CA LEU A 194 10.54 -1.94 12.50
C LEU A 194 9.24 -2.60 12.99
N PHE A 195 8.70 -3.51 12.17
CA PHE A 195 7.47 -4.23 12.48
C PHE A 195 7.66 -5.74 12.31
N SER A 196 6.99 -6.48 13.21
CA SER A 196 6.85 -7.93 13.16
C SER A 196 5.37 -8.32 13.13
N GLY A 197 5.06 -9.48 12.57
CA GLY A 197 3.69 -9.99 12.45
C GLY A 197 3.66 -11.47 12.09
N LYS A 198 2.53 -12.12 12.39
CA LYS A 198 2.33 -13.56 12.10
C LYS A 198 2.13 -13.84 10.61
N THR A 199 1.77 -12.83 9.82
CA THR A 199 1.55 -12.94 8.36
C THR A 199 2.08 -11.70 7.65
N SER A 200 2.35 -11.82 6.35
CA SER A 200 2.79 -10.68 5.51
C SER A 200 1.78 -9.54 5.50
N ALA A 201 0.47 -9.85 5.47
CA ALA A 201 -0.60 -8.87 5.53
C ALA A 201 -0.58 -8.05 6.82
N VAL A 202 -0.30 -8.69 7.97
CA VAL A 202 -0.16 -7.97 9.25
C VAL A 202 1.06 -7.03 9.23
N ILE A 203 2.17 -7.45 8.62
CA ILE A 203 3.35 -6.61 8.51
C ILE A 203 3.07 -5.41 7.60
N MET A 204 2.45 -5.63 6.42
CA MET A 204 2.04 -4.57 5.50
C MET A 204 1.06 -3.59 6.17
N TYR A 205 0.05 -4.08 6.89
CA TYR A 205 -0.86 -3.24 7.66
C TYR A 205 -0.13 -2.35 8.69
N LYS A 206 0.87 -2.90 9.38
CA LYS A 206 1.71 -2.11 10.31
C LYS A 206 2.61 -1.10 9.59
N GLN A 207 3.11 -1.42 8.40
CA GLN A 207 3.82 -0.43 7.57
C GLN A 207 2.95 0.79 7.32
N VAL A 208 1.64 0.62 7.14
CA VAL A 208 0.71 1.74 6.90
C VAL A 208 0.29 2.43 8.20
N THR A 209 -0.10 1.68 9.22
CA THR A 209 -0.89 2.22 10.35
C THR A 209 -0.12 2.37 11.67
N ALA A 210 0.92 1.58 11.89
CA ALA A 210 1.59 1.56 13.18
C ALA A 210 2.56 2.75 13.31
N ALA A 211 2.58 3.38 14.48
CA ALA A 211 3.58 4.39 14.82
C ALA A 211 5.00 3.82 14.70
N ILE A 212 5.92 4.65 14.23
CA ILE A 212 7.33 4.29 14.07
C ILE A 212 8.12 4.80 15.27
N ASP A 213 8.85 3.90 15.91
CA ASP A 213 9.72 4.22 17.03
C ASP A 213 11.20 3.99 16.66
N VAL A 214 11.93 5.10 16.55
CA VAL A 214 13.38 5.12 16.29
C VAL A 214 14.21 5.45 17.52
N GLU A 215 13.60 5.73 18.67
CA GLU A 215 14.32 6.06 19.90
C GLU A 215 15.26 4.93 20.40
N PRO A 216 14.97 3.63 20.20
CA PRO A 216 15.89 2.55 20.56
C PRO A 216 17.29 2.67 19.92
N LEU A 217 17.45 3.44 18.85
CA LEU A 217 18.77 3.74 18.28
C LEU A 217 19.62 4.60 19.23
N ARG A 218 19.02 5.57 19.94
CA ARG A 218 19.74 6.38 20.94
C ARG A 218 20.21 5.53 22.11
N GLU A 219 19.41 4.56 22.54
CA GLU A 219 19.78 3.61 23.59
C GLU A 219 20.98 2.74 23.20
N ARG A 220 21.18 2.49 21.89
CA ARG A 220 22.39 1.85 21.34
C ARG A 220 23.59 2.79 21.20
N GLY A 221 23.48 4.04 21.65
CA GLY A 221 24.53 5.05 21.55
C GLY A 221 24.62 5.72 20.18
N CYS A 222 23.57 5.68 19.36
CA CYS A 222 23.58 6.39 18.09
C CYS A 222 23.42 7.90 18.31
N GLY A 223 24.22 8.69 17.60
CA GLY A 223 24.14 10.15 17.63
C GLY A 223 22.77 10.69 17.21
N PRO A 224 22.35 11.86 17.74
CA PRO A 224 21.02 12.41 17.53
C PRO A 224 20.70 12.68 16.06
N ASP A 225 21.70 13.07 15.26
CA ASP A 225 21.51 13.43 13.84
C ASP A 225 21.22 12.21 12.97
N LEU A 226 21.83 11.06 13.25
CA LEU A 226 21.47 9.81 12.58
C LEU A 226 20.05 9.38 12.92
N VAL A 227 19.66 9.51 14.19
CA VAL A 227 18.30 9.15 14.62
C VAL A 227 17.27 10.08 13.99
N ALA A 228 17.57 11.38 13.88
CA ALA A 228 16.72 12.34 13.19
C ALA A 228 16.62 12.03 11.69
N LEU A 229 17.74 11.76 11.01
CA LEU A 229 17.72 11.41 9.59
C LEU A 229 16.89 10.15 9.31
N LEU A 230 17.07 9.09 10.10
CA LEU A 230 16.29 7.87 9.93
C LEU A 230 14.80 8.09 10.24
N ARG A 231 14.47 8.94 11.22
CA ARG A 231 13.08 9.35 11.50
C ARG A 231 12.44 10.01 10.28
N ASP A 232 13.15 10.98 9.71
CA ASP A 232 12.65 11.78 8.60
C ASP A 232 12.40 10.90 7.36
N MET A 233 13.36 10.01 7.05
CA MET A 233 13.22 9.05 5.95
C MET A 233 12.09 8.03 6.17
N LEU A 234 11.68 7.80 7.42
CA LEU A 234 10.65 6.84 7.81
C LEU A 234 9.26 7.45 7.98
N HIS A 235 9.06 8.74 7.67
CA HIS A 235 7.72 9.33 7.68
C HIS A 235 6.73 8.48 6.86
N LYS A 236 5.50 8.36 7.35
CA LYS A 236 4.47 7.55 6.69
C LYS A 236 4.08 8.19 5.37
N GLU A 237 3.78 9.47 5.39
CA GLU A 237 3.46 10.25 4.21
C GLU A 237 4.73 10.55 3.40
N PRO A 238 4.78 10.20 2.10
CA PRO A 238 5.96 10.44 1.27
C PRO A 238 6.38 11.91 1.20
N HIS A 239 5.44 12.85 1.35
CA HIS A 239 5.73 14.29 1.29
C HIS A 239 6.36 14.87 2.57
N GLU A 240 6.30 14.14 3.68
CA GLU A 240 6.98 14.50 4.93
C GLU A 240 8.43 13.96 4.98
N ARG A 241 8.83 13.10 4.04
CA ARG A 241 10.20 12.60 3.89
C ARG A 241 11.09 13.65 3.23
N PRO A 242 12.43 13.52 3.34
CA PRO A 242 13.38 14.32 2.57
C PRO A 242 13.00 14.41 1.09
N ALA A 243 13.05 15.62 0.53
CA ALA A 243 12.51 15.85 -0.81
C ALA A 243 13.32 15.16 -1.91
N SER A 244 14.63 14.95 -1.71
CA SER A 244 15.59 14.37 -2.67
C SER A 244 16.69 13.58 -1.98
N TRP A 245 17.30 12.62 -2.68
CA TRP A 245 18.45 11.86 -2.17
C TRP A 245 19.66 12.74 -1.88
N ARG A 246 19.75 13.92 -2.51
CA ARG A 246 20.80 14.92 -2.23
C ARG A 246 20.78 15.39 -0.78
N ASP A 247 19.61 15.52 -0.17
CA ASP A 247 19.47 15.89 1.25
C ASP A 247 19.97 14.76 2.16
N VAL A 248 19.51 13.53 1.92
CA VAL A 248 19.97 12.34 2.65
C VAL A 248 21.49 12.17 2.55
N TYR A 249 22.05 12.35 1.35
CA TYR A 249 23.49 12.27 1.12
C TYR A 249 24.26 13.34 1.90
N ALA A 250 23.85 14.62 1.78
CA ALA A 250 24.48 15.72 2.48
C ALA A 250 24.46 15.55 4.00
N ARG A 251 23.31 15.15 4.57
CA ARG A 251 23.17 14.85 6.00
C ARG A 251 24.03 13.67 6.43
N SER A 252 24.14 12.63 5.58
CA SER A 252 25.00 11.47 5.86
C SER A 252 26.49 11.85 5.88
N LEU A 253 26.92 12.75 4.99
CA LEU A 253 28.29 13.30 5.01
C LEU A 253 28.56 14.06 6.32
N ALA A 254 27.66 14.97 6.69
CA ALA A 254 27.80 15.76 7.92
C ALA A 254 27.94 14.84 9.16
N ILE A 255 27.09 13.81 9.25
CA ILE A 255 27.17 12.82 10.33
C ILE A 255 28.51 12.05 10.29
N MET A 256 29.01 11.71 9.09
CA MET A 256 30.28 10.97 8.95
C MET A 256 31.48 11.80 9.42
N ASP A 257 31.48 13.11 9.12
CA ASP A 257 32.55 14.04 9.48
C ASP A 257 32.62 14.28 10.99
N GLU A 258 31.48 14.22 11.69
CA GLU A 258 31.40 14.36 13.15
C GLU A 258 31.79 13.09 13.91
N LEU A 259 31.82 11.93 13.24
CA LEU A 259 32.19 10.68 13.89
C LEU A 259 33.70 10.64 14.18
N PRO A 260 34.12 10.31 15.41
CA PRO A 260 35.54 10.20 15.77
C PRO A 260 36.26 9.22 14.85
N ILE A 261 37.42 9.62 14.30
CA ILE A 261 38.28 8.74 13.51
C ILE A 261 38.60 7.53 14.42
N PRO A 262 38.39 6.28 13.97
CA PRO A 262 38.76 5.11 14.77
C PRO A 262 40.24 5.20 15.12
N GLU A 263 40.58 5.28 16.41
CA GLU A 263 41.96 5.14 16.83
C GLU A 263 42.47 3.77 16.36
N GLU A 264 43.66 3.73 15.75
CA GLU A 264 44.37 2.51 15.36
C GLU A 264 44.75 1.69 16.62
N SER A 265 43.77 1.06 17.27
CA SER A 265 44.01 0.13 18.38
C SER A 265 42.91 -0.91 18.47
N ASP A 266 42.71 -1.68 17.39
CA ASP A 266 42.32 -3.09 17.48
C ASP A 266 42.67 -3.84 16.18
N SER A 267 43.94 -3.77 15.76
CA SER A 267 44.49 -4.65 14.73
C SER A 267 44.83 -6.01 15.35
N GLY A 268 43.78 -6.79 15.62
CA GLY A 268 43.84 -8.16 16.11
C GLY A 268 42.89 -9.10 15.38
N GLY A 269 42.72 -8.92 14.07
CA GLY A 269 41.87 -9.76 13.23
C GLY A 269 42.21 -9.60 11.77
N GLU A 270 43.33 -10.18 11.35
CA GLU A 270 43.71 -10.31 9.94
C GLU A 270 42.59 -11.00 9.15
N ILE A 271 41.98 -10.27 8.22
CA ILE A 271 41.14 -10.84 7.17
C ILE A 271 42.09 -11.51 6.17
N SER A 272 42.37 -12.79 6.36
CA SER A 272 42.98 -13.63 5.32
C SER A 272 41.88 -14.15 4.40
N LEU A 273 41.80 -13.58 3.20
CA LEU A 273 41.03 -14.12 2.07
C LEU A 273 42.02 -14.44 0.95
N ASP A 274 42.78 -15.51 1.12
CA ASP A 274 43.64 -16.06 0.06
C ASP A 274 42.80 -16.92 -0.90
N PRO A 275 42.76 -16.64 -2.21
CA PRO A 275 41.92 -17.36 -3.16
C PRO A 275 42.71 -18.43 -3.92
N HIS A 276 43.50 -19.29 -3.27
CA HIS A 276 44.05 -20.50 -3.91
C HIS A 276 44.45 -21.59 -2.91
N SER A 277 43.48 -22.34 -2.40
CA SER A 277 43.72 -23.70 -1.87
C SER A 277 42.41 -24.44 -1.62
N ALA A 278 41.86 -25.05 -2.67
CA ALA A 278 40.93 -26.16 -2.51
C ALA A 278 41.65 -27.44 -2.94
N PRO A 279 41.94 -28.39 -2.03
CA PRO A 279 42.23 -29.74 -2.45
C PRO A 279 40.92 -30.50 -2.61
N HIS A 280 40.67 -31.00 -3.82
CA HIS A 280 39.73 -32.07 -4.07
C HIS A 280 39.99 -33.23 -3.10
N ARG A 281 38.97 -33.71 -2.38
CA ARG A 281 39.00 -35.10 -1.91
C ARG A 281 37.62 -35.75 -1.83
N ARG A 282 37.63 -36.99 -2.33
CA ARG A 282 36.55 -37.94 -2.58
C ARG A 282 35.75 -38.29 -1.32
N ILE A 283 34.48 -38.60 -1.54
CA ILE A 283 33.63 -39.35 -0.63
C ILE A 283 34.14 -40.78 -0.60
N ASP A 284 34.55 -41.27 0.59
CA ASP A 284 34.59 -42.69 0.91
C ASP A 284 34.29 -42.90 2.41
N THR A 285 33.73 -44.07 2.66
CA THR A 285 33.02 -44.65 3.81
C THR A 285 33.68 -44.63 5.19
N ALA A 286 32.79 -44.54 6.21
CA ALA A 286 32.77 -45.18 7.54
C ALA A 286 34.08 -45.62 8.23
N VAL A 287 34.22 -45.27 9.53
CA VAL A 287 34.57 -46.17 10.67
C VAL A 287 34.64 -45.35 11.97
N ALA A 288 34.10 -45.91 13.06
CA ALA A 288 34.03 -45.34 14.41
C ALA A 288 35.39 -45.32 15.14
N PRO A 289 35.59 -44.42 16.14
CA PRO A 289 36.79 -44.46 16.98
C PRO A 289 36.60 -45.40 18.20
N SER A 290 37.69 -46.09 18.56
CA SER A 290 37.91 -46.80 19.84
C SER A 290 39.36 -46.49 20.30
N PRO A 291 39.76 -46.75 21.56
CA PRO A 291 39.91 -45.71 22.58
C PRO A 291 41.37 -45.52 23.00
N VAL A 292 41.67 -44.42 23.70
CA VAL A 292 42.97 -44.23 24.36
C VAL A 292 42.88 -44.78 25.80
N PRO A 293 43.83 -45.63 26.27
CA PRO A 293 43.80 -46.24 27.59
C PRO A 293 44.43 -45.37 28.69
N GLY A 294 43.91 -45.52 29.91
CA GLY A 294 44.74 -45.46 31.12
C GLY A 294 44.46 -44.33 32.12
N MET A 295 43.32 -44.35 32.81
CA MET A 295 43.29 -44.04 34.25
C MET A 295 42.12 -44.75 34.93
N SER A 296 42.40 -45.29 36.11
CA SER A 296 41.75 -46.39 36.81
C SER A 296 40.38 -46.07 37.43
N GLN A 297 39.50 -47.08 37.39
CA GLN A 297 38.25 -47.14 38.12
C GLN A 297 38.51 -47.24 39.62
N GLU A 298 38.17 -46.20 40.37
CA GLU A 298 37.46 -46.29 41.66
C GLU A 298 37.08 -44.88 42.10
N ILE A 299 35.80 -44.55 41.92
CA ILE A 299 34.90 -43.65 42.67
C ILE A 299 33.67 -43.52 41.76
N TYR A 300 32.93 -44.62 41.70
CA TYR A 300 31.61 -44.73 41.11
C TYR A 300 30.62 -44.60 42.27
N TYR A 301 29.60 -43.76 42.10
CA TYR A 301 28.52 -43.37 43.02
C TYR A 301 28.77 -42.21 44.00
N GLY A 302 28.10 -41.07 43.72
CA GLY A 302 27.55 -40.27 44.83
C GLY A 302 27.36 -38.77 44.65
N ARG A 303 26.82 -38.23 43.54
CA ARG A 303 26.10 -36.92 43.56
C ARG A 303 25.38 -36.49 42.26
N GLN A 304 24.50 -37.29 41.69
CA GLN A 304 23.72 -36.87 40.50
C GLN A 304 22.23 -37.27 40.52
N ARG A 305 21.58 -37.30 41.70
CA ARG A 305 20.12 -37.55 41.78
C ARG A 305 19.28 -36.38 42.29
N SER A 306 19.89 -35.28 42.75
CA SER A 306 19.13 -34.14 43.28
C SER A 306 18.87 -33.00 42.27
N LEU A 307 19.67 -32.85 41.20
CA LEU A 307 19.46 -31.76 40.22
C LEU A 307 18.40 -32.09 39.17
N GLY A 308 18.36 -33.35 38.68
CA GLY A 308 17.40 -33.76 37.65
C GLY A 308 15.95 -33.75 38.14
N LEU A 309 15.73 -34.13 39.41
CA LEU A 309 14.39 -34.12 40.02
C LEU A 309 13.87 -32.69 40.23
N LEU A 310 14.75 -31.76 40.63
CA LEU A 310 14.41 -30.35 40.79
C LEU A 310 14.04 -29.68 39.46
N LEU A 311 14.73 -30.01 38.37
CA LEU A 311 14.40 -29.51 37.04
C LEU A 311 13.08 -30.07 36.49
N ILE A 312 12.76 -31.34 36.77
CA ILE A 312 11.48 -31.94 36.38
C ILE A 312 10.32 -31.33 37.18
N ILE A 313 10.50 -31.10 38.48
CA ILE A 313 9.48 -30.46 39.33
C ILE A 313 9.28 -29.00 38.93
N ALA A 314 10.35 -28.26 38.63
CA ALA A 314 10.25 -26.88 38.14
C ALA A 314 9.54 -26.82 36.77
N PHE A 315 9.84 -27.74 35.85
CA PHE A 315 9.16 -27.82 34.57
C PHE A 315 7.68 -28.18 34.72
N ALA A 316 7.35 -29.15 35.57
CA ALA A 316 5.98 -29.53 35.86
C ALA A 316 5.20 -28.38 36.54
N ALA A 317 5.83 -27.62 37.43
CA ALA A 317 5.24 -26.44 38.05
C ALA A 317 4.99 -25.31 37.04
N VAL A 318 5.90 -25.08 36.08
CA VAL A 318 5.69 -24.11 34.99
C VAL A 318 4.58 -24.54 34.04
N VAL A 319 4.50 -25.83 33.70
CA VAL A 319 3.42 -26.37 32.86
C VAL A 319 2.09 -26.31 33.60
N PHE A 320 2.06 -26.63 34.89
CA PHE A 320 0.86 -26.54 35.71
C PHE A 320 0.43 -25.09 35.93
N LEU A 321 1.37 -24.17 36.16
CA LEU A 321 1.11 -22.74 36.25
C LEU A 321 0.62 -22.18 34.90
N ALA A 322 1.18 -22.63 33.77
CA ALA A 322 0.70 -22.27 32.43
C ALA A 322 -0.69 -22.83 32.16
N ALA A 323 -0.99 -24.07 32.57
CA ALA A 323 -2.31 -24.68 32.44
C ALA A 323 -3.35 -24.00 33.35
N MET A 324 -2.96 -23.66 34.58
CA MET A 324 -3.79 -22.94 35.54
C MET A 324 -4.01 -21.50 35.12
N ILE A 325 -3.00 -20.81 34.59
CA ILE A 325 -3.14 -19.50 33.95
C ILE A 325 -4.05 -19.63 32.72
N SER A 326 -3.93 -20.66 31.88
CA SER A 326 -4.87 -20.91 30.78
C SER A 326 -6.31 -21.19 31.23
N LEU A 327 -6.51 -21.70 32.45
CA LEU A 327 -7.82 -22.00 33.02
C LEU A 327 -8.46 -20.79 33.73
N LEU A 328 -7.65 -19.96 34.39
CA LEU A 328 -8.08 -18.74 35.11
C LEU A 328 -8.05 -17.47 34.24
N TYR A 329 -7.22 -17.46 33.21
CA TYR A 329 -7.05 -16.40 32.22
C TYR A 329 -6.89 -17.07 30.84
N PRO A 330 -7.98 -17.41 30.13
CA PRO A 330 -7.86 -17.93 28.77
C PRO A 330 -7.02 -16.95 27.93
N ALA A 331 -5.76 -17.33 27.73
CA ALA A 331 -4.76 -16.53 27.07
C ALA A 331 -5.14 -16.41 25.59
N GLY A 332 -5.50 -15.19 25.20
CA GLY A 332 -5.84 -14.83 23.84
C GLY A 332 -7.26 -15.23 23.49
N VAL A 333 -8.14 -14.24 23.44
CA VAL A 333 -9.23 -14.23 22.47
C VAL A 333 -8.56 -14.39 21.11
N SER A 334 -8.41 -15.64 20.69
CA SER A 334 -8.43 -15.97 19.28
C SER A 334 -9.71 -15.29 18.79
N HIS A 335 -9.61 -14.27 17.94
CA HIS A 335 -10.78 -13.79 17.19
C HIS A 335 -11.19 -14.96 16.28
N ARG A 336 -11.81 -15.99 16.87
CA ARG A 336 -12.54 -17.02 16.16
C ARG A 336 -13.63 -16.24 15.48
N ALA A 337 -13.50 -16.11 14.16
CA ALA A 337 -14.57 -15.54 13.37
C ALA A 337 -15.85 -16.32 13.70
N LEU A 338 -16.84 -15.64 14.25
CA LEU A 338 -18.12 -16.24 14.58
C LEU A 338 -18.80 -16.61 13.27
N VAL A 339 -19.12 -17.89 13.08
CA VAL A 339 -19.78 -18.33 11.85
C VAL A 339 -21.29 -18.22 12.05
N ALA A 340 -21.95 -17.38 11.25
CA ALA A 340 -23.37 -17.12 11.33
C ALA A 340 -24.10 -17.60 10.07
N GLY A 341 -25.11 -18.45 10.22
CA GLY A 341 -26.14 -18.67 9.20
C GLY A 341 -27.32 -17.69 9.34
N PRO A 342 -28.28 -17.70 8.40
CA PRO A 342 -29.44 -16.80 8.40
C PRO A 342 -30.22 -16.75 9.72
N GLN A 343 -30.51 -17.91 10.32
CA GLN A 343 -31.29 -17.99 11.55
C GLN A 343 -30.50 -17.63 12.82
N THR A 344 -29.17 -17.74 12.78
CA THR A 344 -28.30 -17.53 13.95
C THR A 344 -27.73 -16.11 14.02
N LEU A 345 -27.74 -15.38 12.90
CA LEU A 345 -27.18 -14.04 12.83
C LEU A 345 -27.78 -13.04 13.84
N PRO A 346 -29.12 -12.93 14.02
CA PRO A 346 -29.65 -11.94 14.97
C PRO A 346 -29.14 -12.17 16.40
N ALA A 347 -29.15 -13.42 16.87
CA ALA A 347 -28.62 -13.77 18.20
C ALA A 347 -27.11 -13.49 18.31
N ILE A 348 -26.34 -13.67 17.23
CA ILE A 348 -24.91 -13.37 17.20
C ILE A 348 -24.67 -11.84 17.23
N LEU A 349 -25.46 -11.04 16.52
CA LEU A 349 -25.34 -9.59 16.56
C LEU A 349 -25.66 -9.04 17.96
N GLU A 350 -26.69 -9.56 18.62
CA GLU A 350 -27.02 -9.23 20.01
C GLU A 350 -25.89 -9.62 20.98
N ALA A 351 -25.33 -10.82 20.83
CA ALA A 351 -24.18 -11.24 21.63
C ALA A 351 -22.91 -10.38 21.39
N VAL A 352 -22.70 -9.90 20.16
CA VAL A 352 -21.62 -8.95 19.87
C VAL A 352 -21.86 -7.64 20.61
N ALA A 353 -23.09 -7.12 20.59
CA ALA A 353 -23.44 -5.89 21.31
C ALA A 353 -23.19 -6.03 22.83
N GLU A 354 -23.55 -7.15 23.44
CA GLU A 354 -23.28 -7.39 24.87
C GLU A 354 -21.78 -7.49 25.19
N SER A 355 -20.98 -8.01 24.26
CA SER A 355 -19.54 -8.21 24.49
C SER A 355 -18.70 -6.92 24.46
N GLY A 356 -19.20 -5.87 23.78
CA GLY A 356 -18.53 -4.58 23.62
C GLY A 356 -17.14 -4.65 22.97
N SER A 357 -16.79 -5.76 22.31
CA SER A 357 -15.47 -6.01 21.72
C SER A 357 -15.58 -6.15 20.21
N ALA A 358 -14.61 -5.61 19.46
CA ALA A 358 -14.55 -5.76 18.01
C ALA A 358 -14.47 -7.24 17.62
N GLN A 359 -15.43 -7.69 16.80
CA GLN A 359 -15.59 -9.10 16.41
C GLN A 359 -15.61 -9.26 14.89
N ILE A 360 -15.25 -10.46 14.43
CA ILE A 360 -15.36 -10.86 13.03
C ILE A 360 -16.50 -11.88 12.93
N ILE A 361 -17.50 -11.63 12.08
CA ILE A 361 -18.58 -12.55 11.75
C ILE A 361 -18.36 -13.06 10.33
N ARG A 362 -18.41 -14.38 10.12
CA ARG A 362 -18.41 -15.03 8.80
C ARG A 362 -19.81 -15.53 8.48
N LEU A 363 -20.41 -14.98 7.43
CA LEU A 363 -21.73 -15.38 6.95
C LEU A 363 -21.63 -16.62 6.08
N ARG A 364 -22.43 -17.65 6.39
CA ARG A 364 -22.60 -18.78 5.48
C ARG A 364 -23.47 -18.39 4.28
N PRO A 365 -23.33 -19.06 3.13
CA PRO A 365 -24.27 -18.89 2.02
C PRO A 365 -25.73 -19.06 2.49
N GLY A 366 -26.60 -18.15 2.05
CA GLY A 366 -27.98 -18.08 2.51
C GLY A 366 -28.60 -16.68 2.31
N ILE A 367 -29.92 -16.62 2.48
CA ILE A 367 -30.71 -15.39 2.39
C ILE A 367 -30.99 -14.86 3.80
N TYR A 368 -30.61 -13.62 4.07
CA TYR A 368 -30.74 -12.94 5.35
C TYR A 368 -31.80 -11.86 5.22
N GLU A 369 -33.01 -12.12 5.71
CA GLU A 369 -34.20 -11.27 5.47
C GLU A 369 -34.42 -10.14 6.51
N GLN A 370 -33.49 -9.98 7.46
CA GLN A 370 -33.65 -9.08 8.60
C GLN A 370 -32.92 -7.76 8.40
N ALA A 371 -33.50 -6.66 8.91
CA ALA A 371 -32.84 -5.37 9.02
C ALA A 371 -31.75 -5.40 10.11
N TRP A 372 -30.63 -4.75 9.86
CA TRP A 372 -29.49 -4.72 10.78
C TRP A 372 -29.43 -3.37 11.47
N HIS A 373 -29.67 -3.39 12.78
CA HIS A 373 -29.56 -2.22 13.64
C HIS A 373 -28.23 -2.27 14.38
N LEU A 374 -27.33 -1.36 14.03
CA LEU A 374 -25.97 -1.32 14.55
C LEU A 374 -25.74 -0.01 15.30
N GLY A 375 -25.64 -0.09 16.63
CA GLY A 375 -25.25 1.02 17.50
C GLY A 375 -23.79 0.99 17.97
N PRO A 376 -23.39 1.86 18.91
CA PRO A 376 -22.02 1.97 19.45
C PRO A 376 -21.40 0.66 19.92
N ALA A 377 -22.21 -0.25 20.45
CA ALA A 377 -21.76 -1.54 20.94
C ALA A 377 -21.19 -2.45 19.84
N HIS A 378 -21.47 -2.14 18.57
CA HIS A 378 -20.96 -2.87 17.41
C HIS A 378 -19.68 -2.27 16.83
N ALA A 379 -19.07 -1.27 17.48
CA ALA A 379 -17.89 -0.60 16.94
C ALA A 379 -16.76 -1.60 16.62
N GLY A 380 -16.17 -1.46 15.42
CA GLY A 380 -15.14 -2.35 14.90
C GLY A 380 -15.64 -3.72 14.40
N LEU A 381 -16.95 -3.91 14.27
CA LEU A 381 -17.54 -5.13 13.72
C LEU A 381 -17.14 -5.33 12.25
N GLN A 382 -16.58 -6.51 11.95
CA GLN A 382 -16.29 -6.93 10.59
C GLN A 382 -17.16 -8.12 10.19
N VAL A 383 -17.92 -7.99 9.10
CA VAL A 383 -18.75 -9.05 8.55
C VAL A 383 -18.19 -9.49 7.20
N LEU A 384 -17.93 -10.80 7.07
CA LEU A 384 -17.29 -11.43 5.92
C LEU A 384 -18.24 -12.45 5.29
N ALA A 385 -18.52 -12.34 4.00
CA ALA A 385 -19.25 -13.37 3.27
C ALA A 385 -18.35 -14.58 2.94
N ASP A 386 -18.77 -15.80 3.29
CA ASP A 386 -18.03 -17.05 3.04
C ASP A 386 -18.30 -17.60 1.62
N GLY A 387 -18.06 -16.77 0.61
CA GLY A 387 -18.20 -17.11 -0.82
C GLY A 387 -19.48 -16.61 -1.50
N PRO A 388 -19.63 -16.82 -2.82
CA PRO A 388 -20.79 -16.39 -3.59
C PRO A 388 -22.04 -17.15 -3.14
N GLY A 389 -23.11 -16.43 -2.79
CA GLY A 389 -24.37 -17.03 -2.32
C GLY A 389 -24.89 -16.47 -1.00
N VAL A 390 -24.20 -15.50 -0.40
CA VAL A 390 -24.73 -14.70 0.71
C VAL A 390 -25.58 -13.56 0.13
N GLN A 391 -26.84 -13.48 0.54
CA GLN A 391 -27.80 -12.47 0.08
C GLN A 391 -28.47 -11.80 1.27
N LEU A 392 -28.49 -10.48 1.31
CA LEU A 392 -29.28 -9.73 2.29
C LEU A 392 -30.50 -9.16 1.57
N GLU A 393 -31.69 -9.40 2.12
CA GLU A 393 -32.93 -8.86 1.58
C GLU A 393 -33.67 -8.16 2.72
N SER A 394 -34.29 -7.02 2.45
CA SER A 394 -35.18 -6.39 3.43
C SER A 394 -36.50 -5.99 2.80
N ARG A 395 -37.59 -6.41 3.43
CA ARG A 395 -38.96 -6.08 3.01
C ARG A 395 -39.50 -4.92 3.86
N GLY A 396 -39.44 -3.70 3.31
CA GLY A 396 -40.10 -2.53 3.88
C GLY A 396 -39.39 -1.84 5.06
N GLN A 397 -38.14 -2.20 5.36
CA GLN A 397 -37.26 -1.52 6.31
C GLN A 397 -35.87 -1.29 5.68
N PRO A 398 -35.07 -0.33 6.16
CA PRO A 398 -33.67 -0.23 5.74
C PRO A 398 -32.94 -1.54 6.03
N VAL A 399 -32.13 -2.03 5.08
CA VAL A 399 -31.28 -3.22 5.28
C VAL A 399 -30.29 -2.95 6.40
N PHE A 400 -29.75 -1.73 6.47
CA PHE A 400 -28.85 -1.29 7.53
C PHE A 400 -29.31 0.04 8.12
N MET A 401 -29.28 0.10 9.45
CA MET A 401 -29.52 1.29 10.24
C MET A 401 -28.38 1.43 11.26
N LEU A 402 -27.50 2.40 11.01
CA LEU A 402 -26.36 2.68 11.88
C LEU A 402 -26.67 3.90 12.75
N GLU A 403 -26.68 3.69 14.07
CA GLU A 403 -26.87 4.76 15.04
C GLU A 403 -25.55 5.49 15.34
N ALA A 404 -25.65 6.69 15.90
CA ALA A 404 -24.48 7.49 16.26
C ALA A 404 -23.51 6.68 17.13
N GLY A 405 -22.23 6.66 16.73
CA GLY A 405 -21.16 5.92 17.42
C GLY A 405 -20.91 4.50 16.91
N ALA A 406 -21.72 3.96 15.99
CA ALA A 406 -21.40 2.73 15.27
C ALA A 406 -20.24 2.95 14.29
N GLN A 407 -19.01 2.90 14.80
CA GLN A 407 -17.79 3.21 14.05
C GLN A 407 -17.08 1.95 13.58
N ASP A 408 -16.35 2.08 12.48
CA ASP A 408 -15.48 1.07 11.88
C ASP A 408 -16.21 -0.24 11.54
N ILE A 409 -17.47 -0.12 11.10
CA ILE A 409 -18.24 -1.26 10.61
C ILE A 409 -17.78 -1.59 9.20
N VAL A 410 -17.38 -2.84 8.97
CA VAL A 410 -16.89 -3.32 7.66
C VAL A 410 -17.71 -4.50 7.20
N ILE A 411 -18.22 -4.45 5.96
CA ILE A 411 -18.94 -5.54 5.31
C ILE A 411 -18.20 -5.89 4.01
N ARG A 412 -17.67 -7.12 3.95
CA ARG A 412 -16.79 -7.59 2.88
C ARG A 412 -17.22 -8.92 2.27
N GLY A 413 -17.00 -9.04 0.97
CA GLY A 413 -17.03 -10.29 0.20
C GLY A 413 -17.98 -10.20 -0.98
N PRO A 414 -18.11 -11.23 -1.84
CA PRO A 414 -19.12 -11.24 -2.90
C PRO A 414 -20.52 -11.37 -2.26
N LEU A 415 -21.10 -10.24 -1.89
CA LEU A 415 -22.35 -10.11 -1.16
C LEU A 415 -23.39 -9.45 -2.05
N ARG A 416 -24.56 -10.08 -2.22
CA ARG A 416 -25.69 -9.41 -2.88
C ARG A 416 -26.60 -8.79 -1.84
N ILE A 417 -26.99 -7.54 -2.04
CA ILE A 417 -27.91 -6.83 -1.14
C ILE A 417 -29.09 -6.34 -1.97
N SER A 418 -30.31 -6.70 -1.59
CA SER A 418 -31.53 -6.21 -2.21
C SER A 418 -32.39 -5.44 -1.20
N GLY A 419 -32.67 -4.19 -1.53
CA GLY A 419 -33.48 -3.29 -0.73
C GLY A 419 -34.81 -3.00 -1.41
N GLY A 420 -35.91 -3.06 -0.65
CA GLY A 420 -37.22 -2.58 -1.12
C GLY A 420 -37.25 -1.06 -1.37
N SER A 421 -38.36 -0.56 -1.91
CA SER A 421 -38.58 0.87 -2.15
C SER A 421 -38.54 1.69 -0.84
N GLY A 422 -37.69 2.71 -0.77
CA GLY A 422 -37.54 3.59 0.42
C GLY A 422 -36.08 3.83 0.82
N SER A 423 -35.84 4.19 2.10
CA SER A 423 -34.48 4.27 2.65
C SER A 423 -33.96 2.86 2.90
N ALA A 424 -32.93 2.44 2.16
CA ALA A 424 -32.40 1.09 2.19
C ALA A 424 -31.11 0.98 3.03
N LEU A 425 -30.41 2.10 3.23
CA LEU A 425 -29.33 2.26 4.21
C LEU A 425 -29.51 3.62 4.89
N ARG A 426 -29.32 3.66 6.20
CA ARG A 426 -29.29 4.91 6.97
C ARG A 426 -28.08 4.93 7.90
N ILE A 427 -27.23 5.95 7.76
CA ILE A 427 -26.06 6.18 8.62
C ILE A 427 -26.24 7.51 9.34
N GLU A 428 -26.34 7.46 10.66
CA GLU A 428 -26.48 8.62 11.53
C GLU A 428 -25.14 9.31 11.84
N PRO A 429 -25.15 10.54 12.41
CA PRO A 429 -23.94 11.30 12.68
C PRO A 429 -22.91 10.55 13.51
N GLY A 430 -21.66 10.55 13.06
CA GLY A 430 -20.54 9.90 13.76
C GLY A 430 -20.47 8.38 13.61
N ALA A 431 -21.36 7.75 12.84
CA ALA A 431 -21.25 6.35 12.44
C ALA A 431 -20.43 6.19 11.14
N SER A 432 -19.82 5.02 10.95
CA SER A 432 -19.06 4.71 9.73
C SER A 432 -19.28 3.29 9.23
N LEU A 433 -19.51 3.16 7.92
CA LEU A 433 -19.71 1.89 7.23
C LEU A 433 -18.79 1.78 6.02
N THR A 434 -18.17 0.61 5.85
CA THR A 434 -17.39 0.27 4.66
C THR A 434 -18.00 -0.93 3.94
N PHE A 435 -18.30 -0.77 2.65
CA PHE A 435 -18.59 -1.86 1.73
C PHE A 435 -17.35 -2.20 0.89
N ASP A 436 -17.06 -3.49 0.77
CA ASP A 436 -15.93 -4.02 0.01
C ASP A 436 -16.39 -5.28 -0.75
N GLN A 437 -16.35 -5.25 -2.09
CA GLN A 437 -16.85 -6.31 -2.98
C GLN A 437 -18.38 -6.56 -2.95
N VAL A 438 -19.16 -5.54 -2.57
CA VAL A 438 -20.62 -5.65 -2.45
C VAL A 438 -21.31 -5.38 -3.79
N ASN A 439 -22.32 -6.18 -4.13
CA ASN A 439 -23.26 -5.89 -5.21
C ASN A 439 -24.62 -5.52 -4.62
N TRP A 440 -24.95 -4.24 -4.63
CA TRP A 440 -26.23 -3.72 -4.18
C TRP A 440 -27.19 -3.59 -5.36
N GLU A 441 -28.35 -4.23 -5.29
CA GLU A 441 -29.40 -4.23 -6.30
C GLU A 441 -30.71 -3.76 -5.67
N GLY A 442 -31.11 -2.50 -5.83
CA GLY A 442 -32.38 -2.03 -5.29
C GLY A 442 -32.77 -0.62 -5.71
N SER A 443 -34.06 -0.32 -5.70
CA SER A 443 -34.58 1.02 -6.02
C SER A 443 -34.61 1.96 -4.80
N GLY A 444 -33.90 1.60 -3.73
CA GLY A 444 -33.88 2.34 -2.48
C GLY A 444 -32.77 3.39 -2.43
N VAL A 445 -32.81 4.23 -1.40
CA VAL A 445 -31.84 5.30 -1.15
C VAL A 445 -30.88 4.90 -0.04
N LEU A 446 -29.59 5.10 -0.28
CA LEU A 446 -28.50 5.00 0.70
C LEU A 446 -28.25 6.36 1.33
N SER A 447 -28.83 6.61 2.50
CA SER A 447 -28.79 7.89 3.19
C SER A 447 -27.65 7.96 4.21
N VAL A 448 -26.77 8.96 4.06
CA VAL A 448 -25.64 9.24 4.95
C VAL A 448 -25.84 10.64 5.54
N ILE A 449 -26.15 10.72 6.84
CA ILE A 449 -26.51 11.96 7.53
C ILE A 449 -25.44 12.20 8.61
N GLY A 450 -24.48 13.09 8.35
CA GLY A 450 -23.36 13.37 9.28
C GLY A 450 -22.40 12.22 9.57
N GLY A 451 -22.68 11.01 9.08
CA GLY A 451 -21.82 9.83 9.18
C GLY A 451 -20.87 9.67 7.99
N SER A 452 -20.31 8.47 7.82
CA SER A 452 -19.44 8.17 6.68
C SER A 452 -19.75 6.83 6.02
N LEU A 453 -19.80 6.85 4.69
CA LEU A 453 -19.93 5.66 3.86
C LEU A 453 -18.70 5.54 2.96
N THR A 454 -18.04 4.39 3.02
CA THR A 454 -16.92 4.05 2.16
C THR A 454 -17.29 2.84 1.30
N ILE A 455 -17.02 2.90 0.00
CA ILE A 455 -17.39 1.87 -0.98
C ILE A 455 -16.14 1.52 -1.79
N HIS A 456 -15.76 0.24 -1.80
CA HIS A 456 -14.59 -0.31 -2.49
C HIS A 456 -14.99 -1.50 -3.36
N ASP A 457 -14.45 -1.57 -4.58
CA ASP A 457 -14.58 -2.71 -5.49
C ASP A 457 -16.03 -3.24 -5.62
N SER A 458 -17.01 -2.34 -5.56
CA SER A 458 -18.44 -2.67 -5.40
C SER A 458 -19.27 -2.18 -6.58
N GLN A 459 -20.41 -2.82 -6.80
CA GLN A 459 -21.44 -2.36 -7.74
C GLN A 459 -22.65 -1.91 -6.94
N ILE A 460 -23.02 -0.64 -7.05
CA ILE A 460 -24.13 -0.06 -6.30
C ILE A 460 -25.20 0.39 -7.28
N HIS A 461 -26.24 -0.42 -7.41
CA HIS A 461 -27.46 -0.05 -8.10
C HIS A 461 -28.47 0.50 -7.07
N ALA A 462 -28.29 1.77 -6.67
CA ALA A 462 -29.12 2.50 -5.70
C ALA A 462 -28.80 4.01 -5.78
N ALA A 463 -29.75 4.85 -5.36
CA ALA A 463 -29.48 6.28 -5.18
C ALA A 463 -28.68 6.51 -3.89
N ILE A 464 -27.69 7.39 -3.90
CA ILE A 464 -26.92 7.76 -2.71
C ILE A 464 -27.22 9.21 -2.34
N GLU A 465 -27.60 9.43 -1.09
CA GLU A 465 -27.84 10.77 -0.54
C GLU A 465 -26.90 11.05 0.64
N VAL A 466 -26.13 12.12 0.57
CA VAL A 466 -25.18 12.52 1.62
C VAL A 466 -25.52 13.91 2.12
N ARG A 467 -25.81 14.07 3.40
CA ARG A 467 -26.26 15.35 3.97
C ARG A 467 -25.63 15.65 5.33
N GLU A 468 -25.74 16.90 5.77
CA GLU A 468 -25.43 17.35 7.14
C GLU A 468 -24.01 17.00 7.62
N GLY A 469 -22.99 17.28 6.82
CA GLY A 469 -21.58 16.99 7.13
C GLY A 469 -21.16 15.55 6.82
N GLY A 470 -22.04 14.77 6.20
CA GLY A 470 -21.76 13.39 5.80
C GLY A 470 -20.58 13.26 4.84
N ARG A 471 -19.92 12.10 4.89
CA ARG A 471 -18.76 11.79 4.04
C ARG A 471 -19.03 10.57 3.19
N LEU A 472 -18.78 10.69 1.89
CA LEU A 472 -18.84 9.57 0.96
C LEU A 472 -17.50 9.38 0.30
N ARG A 473 -16.95 8.17 0.39
CA ARG A 473 -15.76 7.76 -0.35
C ARG A 473 -16.08 6.55 -1.22
N VAL A 474 -15.77 6.63 -2.50
CA VAL A 474 -16.02 5.55 -3.47
C VAL A 474 -14.74 5.31 -4.26
N ASN A 475 -14.24 4.08 -4.25
CA ASN A 475 -13.00 3.70 -4.93
C ASN A 475 -13.22 2.45 -5.78
N SER A 476 -12.73 2.45 -7.02
CA SER A 476 -12.78 1.29 -7.93
C SER A 476 -14.18 0.68 -8.05
N SER A 477 -15.23 1.48 -7.98
CA SER A 477 -16.62 1.01 -7.86
C SER A 477 -17.50 1.57 -8.98
N HIS A 478 -18.62 0.90 -9.22
CA HIS A 478 -19.61 1.31 -10.22
C HIS A 478 -20.92 1.70 -9.54
N LEU A 479 -21.26 2.98 -9.60
CA LEU A 479 -22.56 3.50 -9.17
C LEU A 479 -23.51 3.54 -10.36
N ARG A 480 -24.72 3.01 -10.17
CA ARG A 480 -25.79 2.99 -11.17
C ARG A 480 -27.10 3.32 -10.49
N HIS A 481 -27.91 4.16 -11.11
CA HIS A 481 -29.29 4.30 -10.70
C HIS A 481 -30.07 4.92 -11.84
N ALA A 482 -31.24 4.35 -12.11
CA ALA A 482 -32.10 4.76 -13.21
C ALA A 482 -32.50 6.24 -13.09
N GLN A 483 -32.78 6.72 -11.87
CA GLN A 483 -33.18 8.11 -11.63
C GLN A 483 -31.99 9.01 -11.31
N ALA A 484 -31.49 9.03 -10.07
CA ALA A 484 -30.31 9.81 -9.75
C ALA A 484 -29.32 9.03 -8.87
N PRO A 485 -28.09 8.74 -9.34
CA PRO A 485 -27.15 7.93 -8.58
C PRO A 485 -26.53 8.65 -7.37
N LEU A 486 -26.38 9.98 -7.38
CA LEU A 486 -25.67 10.67 -6.28
C LEU A 486 -26.15 12.11 -6.04
N HIS A 487 -26.66 12.37 -4.83
CA HIS A 487 -27.04 13.69 -4.34
C HIS A 487 -26.28 13.99 -3.04
N ALA A 488 -25.67 15.17 -2.94
CA ALA A 488 -24.91 15.57 -1.77
C ALA A 488 -25.21 17.04 -1.39
N ASP A 489 -25.42 17.32 -0.10
CA ASP A 489 -25.64 18.68 0.42
C ASP A 489 -24.91 18.87 1.75
N GLN A 490 -24.06 19.89 1.85
CA GLN A 490 -23.17 20.09 3.01
C GLN A 490 -22.31 18.85 3.32
N ALA A 491 -21.76 18.21 2.30
CA ALA A 491 -21.07 16.93 2.42
C ALA A 491 -19.62 16.98 1.92
N THR A 492 -18.85 15.93 2.22
CA THR A 492 -17.55 15.66 1.58
C THR A 492 -17.65 14.42 0.72
N VAL A 493 -17.34 14.55 -0.57
CA VAL A 493 -17.48 13.48 -1.55
C VAL A 493 -16.15 13.24 -2.27
N LEU A 494 -15.64 12.01 -2.18
CA LEU A 494 -14.41 11.56 -2.83
C LEU A 494 -14.69 10.35 -3.71
N LEU A 495 -14.57 10.48 -5.03
CA LEU A 495 -14.65 9.36 -5.97
C LEU A 495 -13.30 9.17 -6.65
N GLN A 496 -12.77 7.94 -6.62
CA GLN A 496 -11.50 7.58 -7.26
C GLN A 496 -11.69 6.33 -8.14
N GLN A 497 -11.19 6.35 -9.37
CA GLN A 497 -11.17 5.20 -10.28
C GLN A 497 -12.55 4.53 -10.45
N SER A 498 -13.62 5.32 -10.38
CA SER A 498 -14.99 4.83 -10.28
C SER A 498 -15.83 5.28 -11.47
N ARG A 499 -16.92 4.57 -11.73
CA ARG A 499 -17.85 4.88 -12.81
C ARG A 499 -19.24 5.20 -12.26
N ILE A 500 -19.88 6.21 -12.83
CA ILE A 500 -21.32 6.50 -12.67
C ILE A 500 -21.97 6.35 -14.04
N SER A 501 -22.95 5.45 -14.18
CA SER A 501 -23.65 5.26 -15.45
C SER A 501 -25.05 4.65 -15.30
N GLY A 502 -25.77 4.50 -16.43
CA GLY A 502 -27.09 3.86 -16.42
C GLY A 502 -28.19 4.78 -15.90
N ILE A 503 -28.09 6.06 -16.23
CA ILE A 503 -29.03 7.13 -15.92
C ILE A 503 -30.10 7.17 -17.03
N ASP A 504 -31.38 7.21 -16.66
CA ASP A 504 -32.51 7.25 -17.59
C ASP A 504 -32.57 8.57 -18.37
N ALA A 505 -33.31 8.55 -19.48
CA ALA A 505 -33.37 9.65 -20.43
C ALA A 505 -34.05 10.93 -19.93
N ASP A 506 -34.89 10.81 -18.91
CA ASP A 506 -35.71 11.93 -18.42
C ASP A 506 -35.12 12.59 -17.17
N VAL A 507 -33.88 12.22 -16.80
CA VAL A 507 -33.20 12.75 -15.62
C VAL A 507 -32.46 14.03 -16.00
N GLU A 508 -32.85 15.15 -15.41
CA GLU A 508 -32.16 16.42 -15.63
C GLU A 508 -30.81 16.45 -14.89
N ASP A 509 -30.77 15.89 -13.68
CA ASP A 509 -29.74 16.16 -12.67
C ASP A 509 -29.22 14.87 -11.98
N PRO A 510 -28.35 14.07 -12.61
CA PRO A 510 -27.96 12.75 -12.10
C PRO A 510 -26.96 12.80 -10.95
N VAL A 511 -26.05 13.78 -10.95
CA VAL A 511 -25.04 13.96 -9.91
C VAL A 511 -25.11 15.40 -9.44
N VAL A 512 -25.65 15.62 -8.23
CA VAL A 512 -25.89 16.95 -7.68
C VAL A 512 -25.14 17.13 -6.38
N LEU A 513 -24.28 18.14 -6.31
CA LEU A 513 -23.56 18.50 -5.10
C LEU A 513 -23.82 19.97 -4.76
N ARG A 514 -24.34 20.20 -3.56
CA ARG A 514 -24.64 21.53 -3.02
C ARG A 514 -23.81 21.77 -1.77
N ARG A 515 -23.22 22.96 -1.61
CA ARG A 515 -22.49 23.37 -0.37
C ARG A 515 -21.46 22.34 0.11
N SER A 516 -20.88 21.59 -0.81
CA SER A 516 -20.08 20.39 -0.54
C SER A 516 -18.63 20.58 -0.95
N SER A 517 -17.75 19.70 -0.47
CA SER A 517 -16.40 19.52 -1.00
C SER A 517 -16.34 18.27 -1.87
N LEU A 518 -15.82 18.39 -3.08
CA LEU A 518 -15.78 17.35 -4.09
C LEU A 518 -14.35 17.09 -4.57
N ARG A 519 -13.94 15.83 -4.59
CA ARG A 519 -12.75 15.37 -5.29
C ARG A 519 -13.09 14.16 -6.17
N LEU A 520 -12.86 14.32 -7.48
CA LEU A 520 -13.01 13.28 -8.50
C LEU A 520 -11.63 12.98 -9.10
N GLN A 521 -11.20 11.71 -9.11
CA GLN A 521 -9.94 11.29 -9.71
C GLN A 521 -10.07 10.01 -10.53
N GLY A 522 -9.84 10.07 -11.84
CA GLY A 522 -9.99 8.90 -12.71
C GLY A 522 -11.44 8.41 -12.79
N VAL A 523 -12.40 9.32 -12.74
CA VAL A 523 -13.84 9.01 -12.66
C VAL A 523 -14.48 9.15 -14.03
N GLU A 524 -15.35 8.21 -14.40
CA GLU A 524 -16.20 8.32 -15.58
C GLU A 524 -17.65 8.56 -15.16
N ILE A 525 -18.24 9.67 -15.59
CA ILE A 525 -19.68 9.96 -15.40
C ILE A 525 -20.32 9.99 -16.79
N ALA A 526 -21.13 8.98 -17.09
CA ALA A 526 -21.80 8.83 -18.37
C ALA A 526 -23.32 8.89 -18.17
N ALA A 527 -23.90 10.00 -18.62
CA ALA A 527 -25.32 10.27 -18.61
C ALA A 527 -25.82 10.38 -20.07
N ASP A 528 -25.79 9.26 -20.79
CA ASP A 528 -25.96 9.20 -22.25
C ASP A 528 -27.24 9.88 -22.77
N GLN A 529 -28.26 9.97 -21.93
CA GLN A 529 -29.56 10.53 -22.27
C GLN A 529 -29.95 11.76 -21.44
N ALA A 530 -29.24 12.05 -20.35
CA ALA A 530 -29.53 13.17 -19.46
C ALA A 530 -29.10 14.51 -20.05
N SER A 531 -29.78 15.57 -19.62
CA SER A 531 -29.42 16.94 -19.96
C SER A 531 -28.17 17.41 -19.23
N THR A 532 -27.95 17.03 -17.97
CA THR A 532 -26.72 17.39 -17.23
C THR A 532 -26.02 16.12 -16.73
N ALA A 533 -24.68 16.07 -16.68
CA ALA A 533 -23.96 14.94 -16.06
C ALA A 533 -23.45 15.23 -14.63
N LEU A 534 -23.08 16.47 -14.33
CA LEU A 534 -22.59 16.89 -13.01
C LEU A 534 -23.08 18.30 -12.69
N ILE A 535 -23.58 18.50 -11.46
CA ILE A 535 -24.02 19.80 -10.94
C ILE A 535 -23.26 20.10 -9.64
N THR A 536 -22.61 21.24 -9.58
CA THR A 536 -21.94 21.76 -8.38
C THR A 536 -22.45 23.15 -8.04
N GLN A 537 -23.11 23.32 -6.89
CA GLN A 537 -23.69 24.60 -6.45
C GLN A 537 -23.15 25.01 -5.09
N HIS A 538 -22.64 26.23 -4.96
CA HIS A 538 -22.05 26.76 -3.71
C HIS A 538 -21.00 25.85 -3.06
N CYS A 539 -20.30 25.02 -3.83
CA CYS A 539 -19.32 24.08 -3.30
C CYS A 539 -18.05 24.81 -2.86
N THR A 540 -17.49 24.43 -1.70
CA THR A 540 -16.33 25.12 -1.10
C THR A 540 -15.01 24.72 -1.74
N TRP A 541 -14.95 23.53 -2.34
CA TRP A 541 -13.79 23.02 -3.07
C TRP A 541 -14.21 21.95 -4.07
N VAL A 542 -13.83 22.11 -5.33
CA VAL A 542 -14.04 21.15 -6.41
C VAL A 542 -12.69 20.82 -7.06
N GLU A 543 -12.29 19.55 -7.00
CA GLU A 543 -11.09 19.02 -7.65
C GLU A 543 -11.46 17.89 -8.59
N ILE A 544 -11.13 18.03 -9.86
CA ILE A 544 -11.49 17.09 -10.93
C ILE A 544 -10.22 16.75 -11.71
N ARG A 545 -9.75 15.50 -11.59
CA ARG A 545 -8.55 15.02 -12.27
C ARG A 545 -8.82 13.74 -13.05
N GLU A 546 -8.34 13.65 -14.29
CA GLU A 546 -8.50 12.45 -15.14
C GLU A 546 -9.97 12.01 -15.26
N VAL A 547 -10.91 12.95 -15.26
CA VAL A 547 -12.35 12.65 -15.29
C VAL A 547 -12.88 12.67 -16.72
N SER A 548 -13.82 11.79 -17.03
CA SER A 548 -14.58 11.80 -18.28
C SER A 548 -16.05 12.07 -17.98
N LEU A 549 -16.56 13.24 -18.37
CA LEU A 549 -17.98 13.59 -18.27
C LEU A 549 -18.62 13.51 -19.65
N ARG A 550 -19.70 12.75 -19.76
CA ARG A 550 -20.47 12.59 -21.00
C ARG A 550 -21.95 12.79 -20.74
N ALA A 551 -22.58 13.66 -21.52
CA ALA A 551 -24.02 13.89 -21.48
C ALA A 551 -24.57 14.25 -22.87
N ARG A 552 -25.90 14.26 -23.01
CA ARG A 552 -26.56 14.65 -24.26
C ARG A 552 -26.48 16.16 -24.49
N HIS A 553 -26.86 16.95 -23.49
CA HIS A 553 -26.91 18.42 -23.62
C HIS A 553 -25.78 19.11 -22.87
N THR A 554 -25.52 18.83 -21.60
CA THR A 554 -24.59 19.55 -20.71
C THR A 554 -23.73 18.58 -19.90
N ALA A 555 -22.41 18.62 -20.03
CA ALA A 555 -21.54 17.68 -19.30
C ALA A 555 -21.36 18.07 -17.81
N TRP A 556 -21.28 19.37 -17.53
CA TRP A 556 -21.08 19.92 -16.19
C TRP A 556 -21.75 21.28 -16.13
N MET A 557 -22.48 21.54 -15.04
CA MET A 557 -23.00 22.84 -14.66
C MET A 557 -22.47 23.17 -13.27
N SER A 558 -21.81 24.31 -13.14
CA SER A 558 -21.31 24.80 -11.87
C SER A 558 -21.87 26.18 -11.60
N ASP A 559 -22.31 26.44 -10.37
CA ASP A 559 -22.80 27.74 -9.90
C ASP A 559 -22.17 28.07 -8.54
N GLU A 560 -21.64 29.28 -8.40
CA GLU A 560 -21.04 29.82 -7.16
C GLU A 560 -20.10 28.86 -6.40
N SER A 561 -19.40 27.97 -7.11
CA SER A 561 -18.56 26.92 -6.53
C SER A 561 -17.08 27.20 -6.73
N SER A 562 -16.26 26.94 -5.72
CA SER A 562 -14.81 27.11 -5.77
C SER A 562 -14.13 25.88 -6.38
N VAL A 563 -13.58 26.00 -7.60
CA VAL A 563 -12.75 24.96 -8.25
C VAL A 563 -11.28 25.18 -7.91
N GLY A 564 -10.66 24.19 -7.28
CA GLY A 564 -9.23 24.21 -6.97
C GLY A 564 -8.36 23.66 -8.10
N VAL A 565 -8.80 22.58 -8.75
CA VAL A 565 -8.02 21.90 -9.79
C VAL A 565 -8.92 21.26 -10.84
N LEU A 566 -8.57 21.46 -12.12
CA LEU A 566 -9.13 20.75 -13.26
C LEU A 566 -8.00 20.25 -14.18
N ASP A 567 -7.71 18.95 -14.16
CA ASP A 567 -6.53 18.37 -14.84
C ASP A 567 -6.89 17.12 -15.64
N ARG A 568 -6.50 17.05 -16.92
CA ARG A 568 -6.72 15.88 -17.80
C ARG A 568 -8.18 15.42 -17.87
N THR A 569 -9.11 16.36 -17.85
CA THR A 569 -10.55 16.10 -17.88
C THR A 569 -11.09 16.18 -19.30
N ARG A 570 -11.92 15.19 -19.68
CA ARG A 570 -12.62 15.11 -20.96
C ARG A 570 -14.10 15.43 -20.75
N LEU A 571 -14.61 16.42 -21.47
CA LEU A 571 -16.01 16.84 -21.46
C LEU A 571 -16.62 16.60 -22.85
N GLN A 572 -17.70 15.82 -22.93
CA GLN A 572 -18.41 15.54 -24.17
C GLN A 572 -19.92 15.82 -24.01
N ALA A 573 -20.41 16.90 -24.63
CA ALA A 573 -21.81 17.30 -24.59
C ALA A 573 -22.19 18.24 -25.76
N GLY A 574 -23.50 18.42 -25.99
CA GLY A 574 -24.04 19.35 -26.99
C GLY A 574 -23.86 20.83 -26.66
N MET A 575 -23.67 21.17 -25.38
CA MET A 575 -23.53 22.49 -24.76
C MET A 575 -22.71 22.28 -23.47
N ILE A 576 -21.93 23.27 -23.02
CA ILE A 576 -21.23 23.19 -21.73
C ILE A 576 -21.37 24.55 -21.03
N GLY A 577 -21.91 24.54 -19.81
CA GLY A 577 -22.08 25.74 -19.00
C GLY A 577 -21.13 25.74 -17.81
N LEU A 578 -20.25 26.72 -17.73
CA LEU A 578 -19.38 26.94 -16.56
C LEU A 578 -19.69 28.33 -16.01
N ASN A 579 -20.48 28.43 -14.94
CA ASN A 579 -20.72 29.71 -14.27
C ASN A 579 -19.73 29.87 -13.10
N TRP A 580 -18.97 30.96 -13.11
CA TRP A 580 -18.00 31.27 -12.07
C TRP A 580 -18.25 32.65 -11.47
N ARG A 581 -18.48 32.70 -10.15
CA ARG A 581 -18.60 33.94 -9.37
C ARG A 581 -17.66 33.87 -8.16
N GLY A 582 -16.59 34.67 -8.14
CA GLY A 582 -15.66 34.75 -7.00
C GLY A 582 -14.24 35.16 -7.38
N ALA A 583 -13.48 35.70 -6.41
CA ALA A 583 -12.09 36.11 -6.60
C ALA A 583 -11.19 34.93 -6.98
N ARG A 584 -10.22 35.16 -7.87
CA ARG A 584 -9.21 34.18 -8.30
C ARG A 584 -8.40 33.71 -7.08
N ASP A 585 -8.52 32.44 -6.69
CA ASP A 585 -7.57 31.83 -5.76
C ASP A 585 -6.28 31.52 -6.56
N PRO A 586 -5.09 31.99 -6.12
CA PRO A 586 -3.83 31.73 -6.82
C PRO A 586 -3.47 30.23 -6.93
N GLY A 587 -4.16 29.33 -6.22
CA GLY A 587 -3.99 27.88 -6.31
C GLY A 587 -4.61 27.19 -7.52
N TRP A 588 -5.36 27.90 -8.38
CA TRP A 588 -6.06 27.26 -9.49
C TRP A 588 -5.12 26.74 -10.57
N THR A 589 -5.38 25.50 -11.00
CA THR A 589 -4.66 24.90 -12.12
C THR A 589 -5.63 24.22 -13.08
N TRP A 590 -5.58 24.67 -14.34
CA TRP A 590 -6.33 24.13 -15.47
C TRP A 590 -5.32 23.57 -16.45
N ARG A 591 -5.33 22.25 -16.70
CA ARG A 591 -4.33 21.60 -17.56
C ARG A 591 -4.96 20.46 -18.37
N ALA A 592 -4.59 20.38 -19.64
CA ALA A 592 -4.94 19.26 -20.53
C ALA A 592 -6.44 18.93 -20.56
N ILE A 593 -7.29 19.95 -20.63
CA ILE A 593 -8.75 19.79 -20.73
C ILE A 593 -9.12 19.57 -22.20
N GLU A 594 -9.90 18.53 -22.49
CA GLU A 594 -10.41 18.26 -23.84
C GLU A 594 -11.93 18.42 -23.85
N VAL A 595 -12.43 19.29 -24.73
CA VAL A 595 -13.86 19.54 -24.92
C VAL A 595 -14.27 19.07 -26.30
N ARG A 596 -15.32 18.25 -26.38
CA ARG A 596 -15.92 17.79 -27.66
C ARG A 596 -17.39 18.17 -27.73
N ALA A 597 -17.73 19.07 -28.67
CA ALA A 597 -19.10 19.49 -28.96
C ALA A 597 -19.39 19.48 -30.48
N PRO A 598 -20.65 19.26 -30.92
CA PRO A 598 -21.07 19.44 -32.31
C PRO A 598 -20.75 20.83 -32.89
N ARG A 599 -20.50 20.94 -34.20
CA ARG A 599 -20.20 22.24 -34.87
C ARG A 599 -21.34 23.27 -34.79
N SER A 600 -22.57 22.84 -34.51
CA SER A 600 -23.75 23.70 -34.33
C SER A 600 -23.94 24.17 -32.88
N SER A 601 -23.08 23.75 -31.97
CA SER A 601 -23.13 24.11 -30.56
C SER A 601 -22.62 25.54 -30.36
N SER A 602 -23.52 26.45 -30.02
CA SER A 602 -23.15 27.80 -29.57
C SER A 602 -22.67 27.75 -28.12
N GLY A 603 -21.41 28.15 -27.89
CA GLY A 603 -20.93 28.66 -26.60
C GLY A 603 -20.45 27.63 -25.57
N VAL A 604 -19.23 27.84 -25.08
CA VAL A 604 -19.01 27.83 -23.63
C VAL A 604 -19.59 29.17 -23.16
N ASP A 605 -20.79 29.17 -22.58
CA ASP A 605 -21.39 30.41 -22.08
C ASP A 605 -20.78 30.71 -20.71
N LEU A 606 -19.85 31.66 -20.71
CA LEU A 606 -19.23 32.21 -19.51
C LEU A 606 -19.93 33.54 -19.25
N GLU A 607 -21.00 33.55 -18.46
CA GLU A 607 -21.60 34.80 -18.03
C GLU A 607 -20.59 35.54 -17.13
N THR A 608 -19.92 36.54 -17.69
CA THR A 608 -19.00 37.41 -16.96
C THR A 608 -19.78 38.49 -16.21
N ASP A 609 -19.63 38.53 -14.89
CA ASP A 609 -20.01 39.69 -14.09
C ASP A 609 -19.14 40.89 -14.50
N PRO A 610 -19.72 42.06 -14.85
CA PRO A 610 -18.98 43.25 -15.30
C PRO A 610 -17.94 43.79 -14.28
N ASP A 611 -18.04 43.44 -12.99
CA ASP A 611 -17.21 44.04 -11.94
C ASP A 611 -16.15 43.10 -11.31
N GLY A 612 -15.86 41.93 -11.92
CA GLY A 612 -14.77 41.08 -11.41
C GLY A 612 -14.66 39.65 -11.93
N GLY A 613 -15.26 39.31 -13.08
CA GLY A 613 -15.23 37.97 -13.66
C GLY A 613 -13.95 37.61 -14.45
N PRO A 614 -13.78 36.33 -14.84
CA PRO A 614 -12.61 35.85 -15.57
C PRO A 614 -12.36 36.63 -16.86
N SER A 615 -11.16 37.20 -16.97
CA SER A 615 -10.66 37.78 -18.22
C SER A 615 -10.57 36.72 -19.32
N GLN A 616 -10.76 37.14 -20.58
CA GLN A 616 -10.49 36.37 -21.81
C GLN A 616 -9.13 35.64 -21.78
N THR A 617 -8.18 36.17 -21.00
CA THR A 617 -6.86 35.56 -20.70
C THR A 617 -6.89 34.27 -19.88
N MET A 618 -8.02 33.87 -19.28
CA MET A 618 -8.15 32.57 -18.59
C MET A 618 -8.20 31.40 -19.60
N PHE A 619 -8.46 31.69 -20.87
CA PHE A 619 -8.52 30.74 -21.98
C PHE A 619 -7.38 30.93 -23.00
N GLU A 620 -6.52 31.94 -22.83
CA GLU A 620 -5.29 32.09 -23.59
C GLU A 620 -4.33 30.94 -23.24
N GLY A 621 -4.33 29.89 -24.08
CA GLY A 621 -3.50 28.69 -23.92
C GLY A 621 -4.26 27.36 -23.96
N LEU A 622 -5.59 27.38 -24.06
CA LEU A 622 -6.32 26.17 -24.49
C LEU A 622 -6.18 26.01 -26.02
N PRO A 623 -6.00 24.78 -26.54
CA PRO A 623 -6.01 24.55 -27.98
C PRO A 623 -7.35 25.00 -28.60
N GLU A 624 -7.32 25.51 -29.83
CA GLU A 624 -8.50 25.93 -30.62
C GLU A 624 -9.64 24.90 -30.65
#